data_AF-A0A914VWW7-F1
#
_entry.id   AF-A0A914VWW7-F1
#
_cell.length_a   1.000
_cell.length_b   1.000
_cell.length_c   1.000
_cell.angle_alpha   90.00
_cell.angle_beta   90.00
_cell.angle_gamma   90.00
#
_symmetry.space_group_name_H-M   'P 1'
#
loop_
_entity.id
_entity.type
_entity.pdbx_description
1 polymer ?
#
loop_
_entity_poly.entity_id
_entity_poly.type
_entity_poly.pdbx_seq_one_letter_code
_entity_poly.pdbx_strand_id
1 'polypeptide(L)'
;MQLRTAVVEKKLQTVFYAFGLLIGRRPWSVIASVIVLVALSSIGLLNFEQTNNAKTEFTPISAPSRDELAAVEKFLQQNGTLFLVNMMI
;
A
#
# COMPACT_ATOMS: atom_id res chain seq x y z
N MET A 1 44.84 2.14 11.06
CA MET A 1 43.69 2.93 10.59
C MET A 1 42.52 1.97 10.38
N GLN A 2 41.51 1.96 11.25
CA GLN A 2 40.36 1.07 11.07
C GLN A 2 39.47 1.65 9.97
N LEU A 3 39.21 0.87 8.92
CA LEU A 3 38.28 1.25 7.87
C LEU A 3 36.89 1.44 8.49
N ARG A 4 36.15 2.48 8.08
CA ARG A 4 34.80 2.76 8.60
C ARG A 4 33.86 1.55 8.48
N THR A 5 34.10 0.70 7.48
CA THR A 5 33.40 -0.56 7.24
C THR A 5 33.54 -1.55 8.40
N ALA A 6 34.72 -1.65 9.03
CA ALA A 6 34.97 -2.58 10.13
C ALA A 6 34.18 -2.23 11.41
N VAL A 7 33.88 -0.95 11.62
CA VAL A 7 33.05 -0.51 12.75
C VAL A 7 31.58 -0.88 12.53
N VAL A 8 31.09 -0.70 11.29
CA VAL A 8 29.72 -1.09 10.90
C VAL A 8 29.56 -2.61 11.00
N GLU A 9 30.53 -3.36 10.51
CA GLU A 9 30.54 -4.83 10.55
C GLU A 9 30.44 -5.37 11.99
N LYS A 10 31.26 -4.85 12.91
CA LYS A 10 31.19 -5.26 14.32
C LYS A 10 29.85 -4.93 14.98
N LYS A 11 29.28 -3.77 14.68
CA LYS A 11 27.95 -3.40 15.19
C LYS A 11 26.89 -4.34 14.64
N LEU A 12 26.94 -4.62 13.34
CA LEU A 12 25.99 -5.50 12.67
C LEU A 12 26.07 -6.93 13.22
N GLN A 13 27.28 -7.46 13.43
CA GLN A 13 27.51 -8.76 14.06
C GLN A 13 26.92 -8.82 15.47
N THR A 14 27.10 -7.77 16.27
CA THR A 14 26.55 -7.70 17.63
C THR A 14 25.02 -7.70 17.62
N VAL A 15 24.41 -6.98 16.69
CA VAL A 15 22.95 -6.94 16.51
C VAL A 15 22.42 -8.30 16.09
N PHE A 16 23.03 -8.94 15.09
CA PHE A 16 22.60 -10.27 14.64
C PHE A 16 22.79 -11.34 15.72
N TYR A 17 23.89 -11.26 16.49
CA TYR A 17 24.11 -12.17 17.61
C TYR A 17 23.05 -12.00 18.70
N ALA A 18 22.74 -10.76 19.08
CA ALA A 18 21.68 -10.47 20.05
C ALA A 18 20.31 -10.95 19.56
N PHE A 19 20.02 -10.75 18.28
CA PHE A 19 18.77 -11.21 17.66
C PHE A 19 18.66 -12.73 17.62
N GLY A 20 19.73 -13.42 17.19
CA GLY A 20 19.79 -14.89 17.20
C GLY A 20 19.67 -15.46 18.62
N LEU A 21 20.29 -14.82 19.61
CA LEU A 21 20.18 -15.22 21.02
C LEU A 21 18.75 -15.05 21.55
N LEU A 22 18.06 -13.97 21.16
CA LEU A 22 16.66 -13.73 21.51
C LEU A 22 15.76 -14.85 20.96
N ILE A 23 15.96 -15.22 19.69
CA ILE A 23 15.24 -16.32 19.04
C ILE A 23 15.53 -17.65 19.74
N GLY A 24 16.81 -17.95 19.99
CA GLY A 24 17.22 -19.21 20.60
C GLY A 24 16.77 -19.39 22.05
N ARG A 25 16.71 -18.30 22.84
CA ARG A 25 16.35 -18.38 24.27
C ARG A 25 14.86 -18.63 24.50
N ARG A 26 13.98 -18.11 23.63
CA ARG A 26 12.52 -18.26 23.74
C ARG A 26 11.86 -18.36 22.36
N PRO A 27 12.06 -19.49 21.64
CA PRO A 27 11.59 -19.63 20.27
C PRO A 27 10.07 -19.49 20.14
N TRP A 28 9.32 -20.08 21.07
CA TRP A 28 7.85 -20.02 21.07
C TRP A 28 7.30 -18.60 21.21
N SER A 29 7.90 -17.76 22.06
CA SER A 29 7.45 -16.37 22.22
C SER A 29 7.71 -15.55 20.96
N VAL A 30 8.84 -15.78 20.28
CA VAL A 30 9.15 -15.09 19.03
C VAL A 30 8.18 -15.52 17.93
N ILE A 31 7.94 -16.82 17.77
CA ILE A 31 6.98 -17.34 16.79
C ILE A 31 5.59 -16.77 17.02
N ALA A 32 5.11 -16.79 18.27
CA ALA A 32 3.82 -16.20 18.62
C ALA A 32 3.75 -14.71 18.28
N SER A 33 4.81 -13.94 18.58
CA SER A 33 4.86 -12.51 18.26
C SER A 33 4.78 -12.22 16.76
N VAL A 34 5.47 -13.03 15.94
CA VAL A 34 5.44 -12.90 14.48
C VAL A 34 4.05 -13.24 13.94
N ILE A 35 3.43 -14.31 14.45
CA ILE A 35 2.05 -14.70 14.06
C ILE A 35 1.07 -13.58 14.39
N VAL A 36 1.14 -13.00 15.59
CA VAL A 36 0.29 -11.87 15.99
C VAL A 36 0.51 -10.67 15.08
N LEU A 37 1.76 -10.33 14.77
CA LEU A 37 2.07 -9.20 13.87
C LEU A 37 1.50 -9.41 12.47
N VAL A 38 1.61 -10.63 11.92
CA VAL A 38 1.03 -10.98 10.62
C VAL A 38 -0.49 -10.89 10.67
N ALA A 39 -1.12 -11.43 11.70
CA ALA A 39 -2.56 -11.37 11.88
C ALA A 39 -3.06 -9.92 11.97
N LEU A 40 -2.39 -9.07 12.75
CA LEU A 40 -2.71 -7.63 12.83
C LEU A 40 -2.56 -6.93 11.48
N SER A 41 -1.51 -7.26 10.72
CA SER A 41 -1.30 -6.71 9.38
C SER A 41 -2.41 -7.12 8.41
N SER A 42 -2.92 -8.35 8.53
CA SER A 42 -4.03 -8.83 7.69
C SER A 42 -5.37 -8.14 7.97
N ILE A 43 -5.56 -7.49 9.13
CA ILE A 43 -6.76 -6.71 9.42
C ILE A 43 -6.95 -5.57 8.40
N GLY A 44 -5.86 -5.02 7.85
CA GLY A 44 -5.92 -4.00 6.80
C GLY A 44 -6.65 -4.47 5.53
N LEU A 45 -6.67 -5.78 5.27
CA LEU A 45 -7.37 -6.36 4.12
C LEU A 45 -8.90 -6.33 4.28
N LEU A 46 -9.43 -6.11 5.49
CA LEU A 46 -10.87 -5.97 5.70
C LEU A 46 -11.43 -4.67 5.10
N ASN A 47 -10.59 -3.62 4.99
CA ASN A 47 -10.95 -2.36 4.33
C ASN A 47 -10.49 -2.35 2.86
N PHE A 48 -10.26 -3.52 2.26
CA PHE A 48 -9.88 -3.60 0.86
C PHE A 48 -11.10 -3.30 -0.02
N GLU A 49 -11.13 -2.10 -0.59
CA GLU A 49 -12.11 -1.73 -1.61
C GLU A 49 -11.57 -2.11 -2.99
N GLN A 50 -12.23 -3.06 -3.65
CA GLN A 50 -11.94 -3.38 -5.04
C GLN A 50 -12.55 -2.31 -5.95
N THR A 51 -11.74 -1.38 -6.45
CA THR A 51 -12.17 -0.47 -7.51
C THR A 51 -12.21 -1.23 -8.84
N ASN A 52 -13.40 -1.38 -9.42
CA ASN A 52 -13.60 -1.96 -10.76
C ASN A 52 -14.22 -0.93 -11.70
N ASN A 53 -13.58 0.25 -11.77
CA ASN A 53 -13.98 1.30 -12.68
C ASN A 53 -12.78 1.69 -13.53
N ALA A 54 -12.77 1.19 -14.78
CA ALA A 54 -11.69 1.43 -15.73
C ALA A 54 -11.40 2.94 -15.93
N LYS A 55 -12.43 3.80 -15.84
CA LYS A 55 -12.23 5.25 -15.97
C LYS A 55 -11.42 5.85 -14.82
N THR A 56 -11.54 5.34 -13.60
CA THR A 56 -10.78 5.82 -12.43
C THR A 56 -9.42 5.16 -12.30
N GLU A 57 -9.28 3.92 -12.77
CA GLU A 57 -8.05 3.11 -12.72
C GLU A 57 -7.00 3.56 -13.75
N PHE A 58 -7.43 3.86 -14.98
CA PHE A 58 -6.54 4.17 -16.10
C PHE A 58 -6.32 5.68 -16.32
N THR A 59 -6.92 6.54 -15.48
CA THR A 59 -6.69 7.99 -15.54
C THR A 59 -5.79 8.43 -14.40
N PRO A 60 -4.73 9.22 -14.68
CA PRO A 60 -3.87 9.78 -13.64
C PRO A 60 -4.69 10.55 -12.59
N ILE A 61 -4.33 10.43 -11.31
CA ILE A 61 -5.03 11.12 -10.21
C ILE A 61 -5.03 12.64 -10.43
N SER A 62 -3.99 13.19 -11.04
CA SER A 62 -3.84 14.62 -11.36
C SER A 62 -4.31 15.00 -12.77
N ALA A 63 -5.04 14.13 -13.47
CA ALA A 63 -5.48 14.44 -14.82
C ALA A 63 -6.58 15.52 -14.79
N PRO A 64 -6.47 16.59 -15.62
CA PRO A 64 -7.48 17.65 -15.68
C PRO A 64 -8.86 17.12 -16.12
N SER A 65 -8.89 15.99 -16.82
CA SER A 65 -10.13 15.29 -17.17
C SER A 65 -10.94 14.82 -15.97
N ARG A 66 -10.35 14.66 -14.77
CA ARG A 66 -11.09 14.32 -13.54
C ARG A 66 -11.84 15.51 -12.97
N ASP A 67 -11.29 16.72 -13.09
CA ASP A 67 -11.98 17.96 -12.68
C ASP A 67 -13.17 18.26 -13.60
N GLU A 68 -12.99 18.04 -14.91
CA GLU A 68 -14.08 18.12 -15.88
C GLU A 68 -15.15 17.06 -15.61
N LEU A 69 -14.75 15.82 -15.30
CA LEU A 69 -15.69 14.76 -14.95
C LEU A 69 -16.51 15.11 -13.70
N ALA A 70 -15.86 15.65 -12.66
CA ALA A 70 -16.51 16.04 -11.41
C ALA A 70 -17.46 17.23 -11.60
N ALA A 71 -17.13 18.17 -12.49
CA ALA A 71 -18.03 19.25 -12.88
C ALA A 71 -19.26 18.70 -13.63
N VAL A 72 -19.04 17.85 -14.63
CA VAL A 72 -20.09 17.21 -15.44
C VAL A 72 -21.03 16.36 -14.56
N GLU A 73 -20.50 15.59 -13.61
CA GLU A 73 -21.28 14.78 -12.67
C GLU A 73 -22.17 15.65 -11.76
N LYS A 74 -21.64 16.77 -11.26
CA LYS A 74 -22.41 17.74 -10.46
C LYS A 74 -23.56 18.39 -11.24
N PHE A 75 -23.34 18.70 -12.52
CA PHE A 75 -24.36 19.37 -13.34
C PHE A 75 -25.42 18.42 -13.89
N LEU A 76 -25.03 17.20 -14.28
CA LEU A 76 -25.94 16.26 -14.96
C LEU A 76 -26.54 15.22 -14.02
N GLN A 77 -26.11 15.14 -12.76
CA GLN A 77 -26.53 14.12 -11.77
C GLN A 77 -26.50 12.68 -12.33
N GLN A 78 -25.63 12.41 -13.30
CA GLN A 78 -25.58 11.13 -14.01
C GLN A 78 -24.24 10.44 -13.84
N ASN A 79 -24.32 9.18 -13.40
CA ASN A 79 -23.20 8.24 -13.30
C ASN A 79 -22.88 7.60 -14.66
N GLY A 80 -22.42 8.42 -15.61
CA GLY A 80 -21.61 7.94 -16.72
C GLY A 80 -22.32 7.10 -17.80
N THR A 81 -23.64 7.20 -17.95
CA THR A 81 -24.30 6.72 -19.18
C THR A 81 -23.80 7.53 -20.37
N LEU A 82 -23.28 6.82 -21.37
CA LEU A 82 -22.73 7.41 -22.59
C LEU A 82 -23.87 8.11 -23.34
N PHE A 83 -23.87 9.44 -23.33
CA PHE A 83 -24.79 10.20 -24.18
C PHE A 83 -24.38 9.98 -25.63
N LEU A 84 -25.16 9.18 -26.36
CA LEU A 84 -25.29 9.36 -27.80
C LEU A 84 -25.96 10.71 -27.99
N VAL A 85 -25.17 11.79 -28.01
CA VAL A 85 -25.64 13.06 -28.55
C VAL A 85 -25.82 12.81 -30.04
N ASN A 86 -27.07 12.54 -30.43
CA ASN A 86 -27.44 12.50 -31.82
C ASN A 86 -27.32 13.93 -32.33
N MET A 87 -26.15 14.30 -32.83
CA MET A 87 -25.99 15.49 -33.66
C MET A 87 -26.73 15.20 -34.96
N MET A 88 -28.04 15.43 -34.93
CA MET A 88 -28.85 15.52 -36.12
C MET A 88 -28.42 16.82 -36.81
N ILE A 89 -27.52 16.68 -37.79
CA ILE A 89 -27.25 17.68 -38.83
C ILE A 89 -28.47 17.72 -39.76
#